data_AF-A0A1G1HFC9-F1
#
_entry.id   AF-A0A1G1HFC9-F1
#
_cell.length_a   1.000
_cell.length_b   1.000
_cell.length_c   1.000
_cell.angle_alpha   90.00
_cell.angle_beta   90.00
_cell.angle_gamma   90.00
#
_symmetry.space_group_name_H-M   'P 1'
#
loop_
_entity.id
_entity.type
_entity.pdbx_description
1 polymer ?
#
loop_
_entity_poly.entity_id
_entity_poly.type
_entity_poly.pdbx_seq_one_letter_code
_entity_poly.pdbx_strand_id
1 'polypeptide(L)'
;MKKAAAILVVVVLAVAMASMVFAAEAKKGTIKSVDAKAGTIVLTADGGADMTLKADKSVDLGKVKAGDKVEVTVDKDMVTAIKAAAKKPAMGC
;
A
#
# COMPACT_ATOMS: atom_id res chain seq x y z
N MET A 1 5.70 37.24 26.63
CA MET A 1 4.34 36.89 26.15
C MET A 1 4.33 36.44 24.68
N LYS A 2 4.91 37.20 23.74
CA LYS A 2 4.90 36.85 22.29
C LYS A 2 5.61 35.53 21.91
N LYS A 3 6.66 35.13 22.63
CA LYS A 3 7.43 33.92 22.33
C LYS A 3 6.72 32.61 22.73
N ALA A 4 5.93 32.63 23.81
CA ALA A 4 5.15 31.47 24.25
C ALA A 4 4.00 31.15 23.28
N ALA A 5 3.33 32.19 22.77
CA ALA A 5 2.29 32.03 21.74
C ALA A 5 2.85 31.47 20.42
N ALA A 6 4.05 31.91 20.01
CA ALA A 6 4.70 31.40 18.80
C ALA A 6 5.06 29.91 18.91
N ILE A 7 5.57 29.47 20.07
CA ILE A 7 5.91 28.05 20.30
C ILE A 7 4.64 27.18 20.27
N LEU A 8 3.56 27.65 20.87
CA LEU A 8 2.29 26.92 20.89
C LEU A 8 1.69 26.78 19.48
N VAL A 9 1.79 27.82 18.66
CA VAL A 9 1.37 27.77 17.25
C VAL A 9 2.21 26.77 16.44
N VAL A 10 3.53 26.74 16.62
CA VAL A 10 4.41 25.78 15.92
C VAL A 10 4.12 24.34 16.33
N VAL A 11 3.87 24.08 17.62
CA VAL A 11 3.52 22.75 18.11
C VAL A 11 2.17 22.28 17.56
N VAL A 12 1.16 23.14 17.53
CA VAL A 12 -0.16 22.82 16.94
C VAL A 12 -0.04 22.52 15.44
N LEU A 13 0.78 23.27 14.72
CA LEU A 13 0.98 23.09 13.28
C LEU A 13 1.73 21.79 12.96
N ALA A 14 2.70 21.40 13.79
CA ALA A 14 3.42 20.13 13.65
C ALA A 14 2.51 18.91 13.93
N VAL A 15 1.61 19.00 14.90
CA VAL A 15 0.65 17.92 15.22
C VAL A 15 -0.38 17.74 14.11
N ALA A 16 -0.82 18.82 13.45
CA ALA A 16 -1.76 18.73 12.33
C ALA A 16 -1.17 18.06 11.08
N MET A 17 0.15 18.13 10.87
CA MET A 17 0.82 17.47 9.74
C MET A 17 1.10 15.98 9.99
N ALA A 18 1.13 15.53 11.25
CA ALA A 18 1.28 14.11 11.57
C ALA A 18 0.00 13.28 11.26
N SER A 19 -1.16 13.94 11.14
CA SER A 19 -2.43 13.26 10.84
C SER A 19 -2.59 12.81 9.38
N MET A 20 -1.67 13.21 8.49
CA MET A 20 -1.72 12.83 7.06
C MET A 20 -0.91 11.55 6.75
N VAL A 21 -0.17 11.01 7.73
CA VAL A 21 0.52 9.72 7.65
C VAL A 21 -0.39 8.60 8.17
N PHE A 22 -1.58 8.50 7.60
CA PHE A 22 -2.41 7.29 7.70
C PHE A 22 -3.24 7.12 6.42
N ALA A 23 -2.73 7.61 5.29
CA ALA A 23 -3.16 7.15 3.99
C ALA A 23 -2.37 5.88 3.69
N ALA A 24 -2.98 4.71 3.88
CA ALA A 24 -2.41 3.46 3.41
C ALA A 24 -2.03 3.62 1.92
N GLU A 25 -0.75 3.51 1.59
CA GLU A 25 -0.27 3.75 0.24
C GLU A 25 -0.66 2.56 -0.65
N ALA A 26 -1.62 2.80 -1.54
CA ALA A 26 -1.99 1.84 -2.58
C ALA A 26 -0.98 1.92 -3.74
N LYS A 27 -0.14 0.90 -3.89
CA LYS A 27 0.82 0.74 -4.99
C LYS A 27 0.24 -0.15 -6.08
N LYS A 28 0.21 0.37 -7.31
CA LYS A 28 -0.12 -0.41 -8.51
C LYS A 28 1.14 -1.05 -9.09
N GLY A 29 1.04 -2.30 -9.50
CA GLY A 29 2.13 -2.98 -10.20
C GLY A 29 1.70 -4.35 -10.73
N THR A 30 2.66 -5.06 -11.31
CA THR A 30 2.47 -6.39 -11.86
C THR A 30 3.12 -7.41 -10.95
N ILE A 31 2.41 -8.47 -10.57
CA ILE A 31 3.00 -9.54 -9.78
C ILE A 31 3.98 -10.30 -10.67
N LYS A 32 5.23 -10.41 -10.26
CA LYS A 32 6.26 -11.20 -10.93
C LYS A 32 6.29 -12.64 -10.43
N SER A 33 6.16 -12.81 -9.11
CA SER A 33 6.12 -14.12 -8.43
C SER A 33 5.32 -14.04 -7.14
N VAL A 34 4.69 -15.15 -6.74
CA VAL A 34 4.00 -15.30 -5.45
C VAL A 34 4.63 -16.46 -4.71
N ASP A 35 5.14 -16.21 -3.50
CA ASP A 35 5.61 -17.25 -2.59
C ASP A 35 4.60 -17.43 -1.45
N ALA A 36 3.69 -18.37 -1.65
CA ALA A 36 2.65 -18.69 -0.68
C ALA A 36 3.19 -19.38 0.59
N LYS A 37 4.42 -19.92 0.56
CA LYS A 37 5.05 -20.58 1.73
C LYS A 37 5.58 -19.56 2.72
N ALA A 38 6.25 -18.53 2.22
CA ALA A 38 6.79 -17.43 3.00
C ALA A 38 5.77 -16.29 3.20
N GLY A 39 4.66 -16.28 2.46
CA GLY A 39 3.67 -15.21 2.49
C GLY A 39 4.20 -13.92 1.89
N THR A 40 4.96 -14.02 0.81
CA THR A 40 5.63 -12.89 0.15
C THR A 40 5.26 -12.84 -1.32
N ILE A 41 5.11 -11.65 -1.87
CA ILE A 41 4.89 -11.42 -3.29
C ILE A 41 6.00 -10.54 -3.84
N VAL A 42 6.44 -10.86 -5.06
CA VAL A 42 7.32 -9.98 -5.83
C VAL A 42 6.41 -9.19 -6.77
N LEU A 43 6.34 -7.89 -6.54
CA LEU A 43 5.57 -6.91 -7.30
C LEU A 43 6.56 -6.03 -8.07
N THR A 44 6.45 -5.98 -9.39
CA THR A 44 7.11 -4.96 -10.19
C THR A 44 6.20 -3.72 -10.23
N ALA A 45 6.64 -2.61 -9.63
CA ALA A 45 5.89 -1.36 -9.71
C ALA A 45 5.77 -0.88 -11.18
N ASP A 46 4.69 -0.19 -11.53
CA ASP A 46 4.48 0.27 -12.91
C ASP A 46 5.62 1.19 -13.36
N GLY A 47 6.47 0.72 -14.29
CA GLY A 47 7.67 1.44 -14.76
C GLY A 47 8.85 1.47 -13.76
N GLY A 48 8.80 0.68 -12.68
CA GLY A 48 9.79 0.70 -11.61
C GLY A 48 10.51 -0.63 -11.38
N ALA A 49 11.16 -0.73 -10.20
CA ALA A 49 11.90 -1.90 -9.77
C ALA A 49 10.98 -3.01 -9.23
N ASP A 50 11.52 -4.23 -9.22
CA ASP A 50 10.93 -5.37 -8.52
C ASP A 50 11.01 -5.14 -7.01
N MET A 51 9.87 -5.18 -6.33
CA MET A 51 9.75 -5.05 -4.88
C MET A 51 9.21 -6.34 -4.29
N THR A 52 9.93 -6.92 -3.35
CA THR A 52 9.43 -8.04 -2.54
C THR A 52 8.67 -7.46 -1.35
N LEU A 53 7.36 -7.68 -1.31
CA LEU A 53 6.49 -7.22 -0.24
C LEU A 53 5.92 -8.42 0.52
N LYS A 54 5.86 -8.29 1.85
CA LYS A 54 5.28 -9.32 2.71
C LYS A 54 3.77 -9.12 2.79
N ALA A 55 3.02 -10.18 2.52
CA ALA A 55 1.58 -10.18 2.64
C ALA A 55 1.16 -10.54 4.05
N ASP A 56 0.19 -9.79 4.57
CA ASP A 56 -0.48 -10.16 5.79
C ASP A 56 -1.25 -11.48 5.61
N LYS A 57 -1.49 -12.21 6.70
CA LYS A 57 -2.28 -13.46 6.66
C LYS A 57 -3.73 -13.24 6.23
N SER A 58 -4.25 -12.03 6.35
CA SER A 58 -5.58 -11.65 5.87
C SER A 58 -5.64 -11.52 4.35
N VAL A 59 -4.49 -11.50 3.67
CA VAL A 59 -4.40 -11.33 2.23
C VAL A 59 -4.43 -12.68 1.52
N ASP A 60 -5.40 -12.82 0.62
CA ASP A 60 -5.60 -14.03 -0.15
C ASP A 60 -4.66 -14.07 -1.37
N LEU A 61 -3.46 -14.62 -1.16
CA LEU A 61 -2.45 -14.81 -2.19
C LEU A 61 -2.88 -15.79 -3.30
N GLY A 62 -3.91 -16.62 -3.05
CA GLY A 62 -4.43 -17.57 -4.04
C GLY A 62 -5.22 -16.92 -5.17
N LYS A 63 -5.71 -15.69 -4.95
CA LYS A 63 -6.49 -14.93 -5.96
C LYS A 63 -5.63 -14.22 -6.98
N VAL A 64 -4.32 -14.18 -6.78
CA VAL A 64 -3.39 -13.43 -7.61
C VAL A 64 -2.30 -14.33 -8.17
N LYS A 65 -1.85 -14.05 -9.38
CA LYS A 65 -0.89 -14.90 -10.12
C LYS A 65 0.22 -14.04 -10.70
N ALA A 66 1.37 -14.65 -10.95
CA ALA A 66 2.44 -14.02 -11.72
C ALA A 66 1.92 -13.56 -13.09
N GLY A 67 2.30 -12.36 -13.50
CA GLY A 67 1.83 -11.64 -14.67
C GLY A 67 0.58 -10.77 -14.46
N ASP A 68 -0.12 -10.91 -13.32
CA ASP A 68 -1.35 -10.16 -13.08
C ASP A 68 -1.07 -8.74 -12.60
N LYS A 69 -1.83 -7.78 -13.11
CA LYS A 69 -1.72 -6.38 -12.71
C LYS A 69 -2.64 -6.14 -11.51
N VAL A 70 -2.06 -5.76 -10.39
CA VAL A 70 -2.76 -5.62 -9.11
C VAL A 70 -2.46 -4.28 -8.46
N GLU A 71 -3.39 -3.83 -7.63
CA GLU A 71 -3.22 -2.71 -6.71
C GLU A 71 -3.07 -3.28 -5.30
N VAL A 72 -1.93 -2.99 -4.69
CA VAL A 72 -1.48 -3.52 -3.41
C VAL A 72 -1.53 -2.39 -2.39
N THR A 73 -2.33 -2.52 -1.35
CA THR A 73 -2.34 -1.57 -0.24
C THR A 73 -1.28 -1.97 0.78
N VAL A 74 -0.35 -1.08 1.06
CA VAL A 74 0.73 -1.29 2.03
C VAL A 74 0.44 -0.46 3.28
N ASP A 75 0.42 -1.12 4.44
CA ASP A 75 0.40 -0.48 5.77
C ASP A 75 1.67 -0.90 6.52
N LYS A 76 2.49 0.06 6.95
CA LYS A 76 3.71 -0.19 7.75
C LYS A 76 4.57 -1.35 7.23
N ASP A 77 4.93 -1.31 5.94
CA ASP A 77 5.71 -2.33 5.23
C ASP A 77 5.02 -3.70 4.98
N MET A 78 3.76 -3.88 5.37
CA MET A 78 2.98 -5.09 5.09
C MET A 78 1.85 -4.83 4.11
N VAL A 79 1.66 -5.75 3.17
CA VAL A 79 0.49 -5.73 2.28
C VAL A 79 -0.72 -6.16 3.09
N THR A 80 -1.69 -5.26 3.25
CA THR A 80 -2.94 -5.51 3.98
C THR A 80 -4.10 -5.83 3.06
N ALA A 81 -4.03 -5.40 1.80
CA ALA A 81 -5.01 -5.74 0.78
C ALA A 81 -4.36 -5.85 -0.59
N ILE A 82 -4.80 -6.84 -1.38
CA ILE A 82 -4.52 -6.90 -2.81
C ILE A 82 -5.86 -6.84 -3.54
N LYS A 83 -6.01 -5.85 -4.40
CA LYS A 83 -7.09 -5.81 -5.38
C LYS A 83 -6.47 -6.14 -6.73
N ALA A 84 -7.05 -7.09 -7.46
CA ALA A 84 -6.78 -7.17 -8.89
C ALA A 84 -7.06 -5.79 -9.48
N ALA A 85 -6.11 -5.22 -10.22
CA ALA A 85 -6.30 -3.92 -10.86
C ALA A 85 -7.32 -4.20 -11.96
N ALA A 86 -8.59 -4.06 -11.60
CA ALA A 86 -9.67 -4.44 -12.46
C ALA A 86 -9.49 -3.66 -13.76
N LYS A 87 -9.14 -4.39 -14.83
CA LYS A 87 -9.87 -4.24 -16.08
C LYS A 87 -11.32 -4.28 -15.64
N LYS A 88 -11.94 -3.10 -15.50
CA LYS A 88 -13.31 -2.80 -15.06
C LYS A 88 -14.12 -4.10 -14.89
N PRO A 89 -14.62 -4.47 -13.69
CA PRO A 89 -15.52 -5.60 -13.64
C PRO A 89 -16.67 -5.21 -14.55
N ALA A 90 -16.79 -5.90 -15.68
CA ALA A 90 -18.01 -5.93 -16.45
C ALA A 90 -19.02 -6.75 -15.62
N MET A 91 -19.37 -6.24 -14.43
CA MET A 91 -20.69 -6.41 -13.86
C MET A 91 -21.55 -5.46 -14.71
N GLY A 92 -22.54 -5.90 -15.45
CA GLY A 92 -23.16 -7.20 -15.61
C GLY A 92 -24.50 -6.92 -16.30
N CYS A 93 -24.98 -7.94 -17.00
CA CYS A 93 -26.37 -8.17 -17.43
C CYS A 93 -27.01 -7.18 -18.41
#